data_AF-A0A838FIR9-F1
#
_entry.id   AF-A0A838FIR9-F1
#
_cell.length_a   1.000
_cell.length_b   1.000
_cell.length_c   1.000
_cell.angle_alpha   90.00
_cell.angle_beta   90.00
_cell.angle_gamma   90.00
#
_symmetry.space_group_name_H-M   'P 1'
#
loop_
_entity.id
_entity.type
_entity.pdbx_description
1 polymer ?
#
loop_
_entity_poly.entity_id
_entity_poly.type
_entity_poly.pdbx_seq_one_letter_code
_entity_poly.pdbx_strand_id
1 'polypeptide(L)'
;QLPGVQGNVAVGGAELVRVFVRQEHFEKIAHKVDRMGDYKPELVYERAGVVEVDPRNAHEVEPLNATQVSQLITVRDDVDLPVIAAYRLLAARVAAHHPILLKDVLRNQQSELSNQQFLHALLTASTNIGSLLCDGIGDAILVQGEEAPGQALRLSYNILQAAGTRIFKTDYVACPSCGRTLFNLQTTTARIKEATSHLKGVKIAVMGCIVNGPGEMADADFGYVGGAPGKINLYVGKTAVKFNIPEAEAVGRLQDLIREHGKWIEPAPAVAEEPVLS
;
A
#
# COMPACT_ATOMS: atom_id res chain seq x y z
N GLN A 1 24.93 2.85 1.87
CA GLN A 1 24.80 1.37 1.93
C GLN A 1 24.58 1.02 3.39
N LEU A 2 23.45 0.40 3.73
CA LEU A 2 23.19 -0.03 5.10
C LEU A 2 23.72 -1.47 5.27
N PRO A 3 24.56 -1.75 6.27
CA PRO A 3 24.97 -3.13 6.56
C PRO A 3 23.79 -3.90 7.16
N GLY A 4 23.51 -5.14 6.70
CA GLY A 4 22.68 -6.07 7.50
C GLY A 4 21.60 -6.93 6.82
N VAL A 5 21.36 -6.86 5.50
CA VAL A 5 20.36 -7.75 4.84
C VAL A 5 20.89 -8.32 3.51
N GLN A 6 20.42 -9.53 3.15
CA GLN A 6 20.69 -10.17 1.86
C GLN A 6 20.31 -9.26 0.69
N GLY A 7 21.29 -8.91 -0.14
CA GLY A 7 21.11 -8.07 -1.32
C GLY A 7 21.29 -6.58 -1.02
N ASN A 8 21.93 -5.87 -1.95
CA ASN A 8 22.14 -4.42 -1.88
C ASN A 8 20.81 -3.65 -2.00
N VAL A 9 20.02 -3.57 -0.92
CA VAL A 9 18.77 -2.77 -0.91
C VAL A 9 19.10 -1.32 -0.56
N ALA A 10 18.89 -0.42 -1.53
CA ALA A 10 19.05 1.02 -1.34
C ALA A 10 17.78 1.66 -0.76
N VAL A 11 17.95 2.71 0.05
CA VAL A 11 16.89 3.51 0.67
C VAL A 11 17.19 4.99 0.39
N GLY A 12 16.16 5.79 0.10
CA GLY A 12 16.27 7.23 -0.15
C GLY A 12 15.37 7.68 -1.31
N GLY A 13 15.26 8.99 -1.52
CA GLY A 13 14.27 9.59 -2.43
C GLY A 13 14.32 9.19 -3.92
N ALA A 14 15.39 8.54 -4.38
CA ALA A 14 15.48 7.98 -5.73
C ALA A 14 14.99 6.52 -5.82
N GLU A 15 14.70 5.89 -4.68
CA GLU A 15 14.34 4.50 -4.54
C GLU A 15 12.85 4.34 -4.22
N LEU A 16 12.33 3.12 -4.41
CA LEU A 16 11.01 2.79 -3.89
C LEU A 16 11.01 2.86 -2.36
N VAL A 17 9.91 3.35 -1.78
CA VAL A 17 9.71 3.32 -0.33
C VAL A 17 9.79 1.88 0.17
N ARG A 18 10.75 1.64 1.07
CA ARG A 18 11.08 0.29 1.55
C ARG A 18 10.20 -0.15 2.71
N VAL A 19 9.88 -1.44 2.75
CA VAL A 19 9.09 -2.03 3.83
C VAL A 19 10.00 -2.78 4.81
N PHE A 20 10.01 -2.28 6.05
CA PHE A 20 10.74 -2.86 7.15
C PHE A 20 9.84 -3.75 7.99
N VAL A 21 10.45 -4.75 8.62
CA VAL A 21 9.80 -5.59 9.65
C VAL A 21 10.68 -5.68 10.89
N ARG A 22 10.06 -5.94 12.03
CA ARG A 22 10.77 -6.32 13.26
C ARG A 22 11.37 -7.72 13.12
N GLN A 23 12.49 -7.97 13.77
CA GLN A 23 13.16 -9.29 13.82
C GLN A 23 12.19 -10.41 14.20
N GLU A 24 11.37 -10.19 15.23
CA GLU A 24 10.36 -11.15 15.69
C GLU A 24 9.31 -11.49 14.62
N HIS A 25 8.91 -10.50 13.82
CA HIS A 25 7.97 -10.69 12.71
C HIS A 25 8.64 -11.42 11.55
N PHE A 26 9.90 -11.08 11.26
CA PHE A 26 10.68 -11.73 10.22
C PHE A 26 10.86 -13.23 10.49
N GLU A 27 11.23 -13.62 11.71
CA GLU A 27 11.43 -15.02 12.09
C GLU A 27 10.16 -15.86 11.88
N LYS A 28 8.99 -15.30 12.24
CA LYS A 28 7.69 -15.95 12.05
C LYS A 28 7.34 -16.20 10.58
N ILE A 29 7.86 -15.40 9.64
CA ILE A 29 7.55 -15.52 8.20
C ILE A 29 8.72 -15.99 7.34
N ALA A 30 9.92 -16.15 7.91
CA ALA A 30 11.16 -16.47 7.19
C ALA A 30 11.01 -17.69 6.27
N HIS A 31 10.35 -18.75 6.75
CA HIS A 31 10.09 -19.99 6.02
C HIS A 31 9.11 -19.85 4.83
N LYS A 32 8.47 -18.68 4.67
CA LYS A 32 7.52 -18.37 3.59
C LYS A 32 8.03 -17.30 2.64
N VAL A 33 9.08 -16.56 2.97
CA VAL A 33 9.55 -15.37 2.21
C VAL A 33 9.68 -15.62 0.71
N ASP A 34 10.30 -16.74 0.30
CA ASP A 34 10.49 -17.08 -1.11
C ASP A 34 9.18 -17.31 -1.88
N ARG A 35 8.10 -17.65 -1.18
CA ARG A 35 6.77 -17.91 -1.72
C ARG A 35 5.86 -16.68 -1.71
N MET A 36 6.29 -15.58 -1.08
CA MET A 36 5.46 -14.39 -0.93
C MET A 36 5.51 -13.44 -2.14
N GLY A 37 6.33 -13.75 -3.15
CA GLY A 37 6.41 -12.98 -4.40
C GLY A 37 6.87 -11.54 -4.16
N ASP A 38 6.13 -10.57 -4.72
CA ASP A 38 6.41 -9.12 -4.62
C ASP A 38 6.16 -8.54 -3.22
N TYR A 39 5.63 -9.36 -2.32
CA TYR A 39 5.11 -8.97 -1.04
C TYR A 39 5.98 -9.56 0.07
N LYS A 40 7.22 -9.09 0.18
CA LYS A 40 8.21 -9.67 1.08
C LYS A 40 8.85 -8.60 1.97
N PRO A 41 9.25 -8.95 3.20
CA PRO A 41 10.06 -8.05 4.02
C PRO A 41 11.35 -7.71 3.27
N GLU A 42 11.66 -6.42 3.12
CA GLU A 42 12.87 -5.97 2.42
C GLU A 42 14.02 -5.78 3.40
N LEU A 43 13.75 -5.23 4.59
CA LEU A 43 14.76 -4.90 5.60
C LEU A 43 14.26 -5.28 7.00
N VAL A 44 15.19 -5.69 7.87
CA VAL A 44 14.92 -5.96 9.29
C VAL A 44 15.39 -4.79 10.12
N TYR A 45 14.48 -4.18 10.89
CA TYR A 45 14.72 -2.95 11.66
C TYR A 45 15.98 -3.03 12.53
N GLU A 46 16.09 -4.07 13.36
CA GLU A 46 17.18 -4.25 14.33
C GLU A 46 18.56 -4.45 13.67
N ARG A 47 18.58 -4.83 12.39
CA ARG A 47 19.82 -5.09 11.64
C ARG A 47 20.22 -3.94 10.72
N ALA A 48 19.32 -2.98 10.48
CA ALA A 48 19.49 -1.96 9.46
C ALA A 48 20.29 -0.72 9.92
N GLY A 49 20.70 -0.67 11.19
CA GLY A 49 21.46 0.46 11.74
C GLY A 49 20.68 1.78 11.72
N VAL A 50 19.36 1.72 11.95
CA VAL A 50 18.49 2.90 12.02
C VAL A 50 18.90 3.74 13.23
N VAL A 51 19.10 5.04 13.02
CA VAL A 51 19.40 5.99 14.09
C VAL A 51 18.09 6.57 14.62
N GLU A 52 17.79 6.35 15.89
CA GLU A 52 16.58 6.86 16.53
C GLU A 52 16.87 8.16 17.29
N VAL A 53 16.06 9.20 17.06
CA VAL A 53 16.23 10.49 17.73
C VAL A 53 14.91 11.06 18.28
N ASP A 54 15.00 11.90 19.30
CA ASP A 54 13.93 12.83 19.64
C ASP A 54 14.08 14.11 18.81
N PRO A 55 13.14 14.42 17.91
CA PRO A 55 13.23 15.59 17.03
C PRO A 55 13.18 16.93 17.78
N ARG A 56 12.83 16.95 19.06
CA ARG A 56 12.89 18.14 19.92
C ARG A 56 14.32 18.40 20.42
N ASN A 57 15.13 17.36 20.57
CA ASN A 57 16.46 17.45 21.17
C ASN A 57 17.53 17.89 20.15
N ALA A 58 17.99 19.13 20.28
CA ALA A 58 19.03 19.68 19.41
C ALA A 58 20.35 18.90 19.46
N HIS A 59 20.71 18.36 20.64
CA HIS A 59 21.95 17.60 20.81
C HIS A 59 21.97 16.26 20.07
N GLU A 60 20.81 15.77 19.63
CA GLU A 60 20.70 14.56 18.83
C GLU A 60 20.59 14.86 17.33
N VAL A 61 19.92 15.96 16.97
CA VAL A 61 19.68 16.34 15.57
C VAL A 61 20.87 17.07 14.95
N GLU A 62 21.52 17.98 15.68
CA GLU A 62 22.63 18.78 15.13
C GLU A 62 23.84 17.93 14.69
N PRO A 63 24.26 16.89 15.43
CA PRO A 63 25.33 16.00 14.97
C PRO A 63 24.99 15.26 13.67
N LEU A 64 23.71 14.90 13.46
CA LEU A 64 23.26 14.29 12.21
C LEU A 64 23.43 15.27 11.05
N ASN A 65 23.00 16.51 11.23
CA ASN A 65 23.12 17.54 10.19
C ASN A 65 24.58 17.91 9.87
N ALA A 66 25.50 17.71 10.82
CA ALA A 66 26.92 17.96 10.63
C ALA A 66 27.62 16.88 9.78
N THR A 67 27.07 15.67 9.67
CA THR A 67 27.66 14.60 8.86
C THR A 67 27.24 14.69 7.39
N GLN A 68 28.20 14.48 6.50
CA GLN A 68 27.96 14.34 5.06
C GLN A 68 27.53 12.92 4.67
N VAL A 69 27.71 11.95 5.58
CA VAL A 69 27.31 10.57 5.34
C VAL A 69 25.83 10.42 5.65
N SER A 70 25.07 9.99 4.65
CA SER A 70 23.65 9.67 4.81
C SER A 70 23.45 8.54 5.82
N GLN A 71 22.49 8.74 6.71
CA GLN A 71 22.09 7.80 7.76
C GLN A 71 20.57 7.66 7.75
N LEU A 72 20.09 6.43 7.85
CA LEU A 72 18.66 6.16 7.99
C LEU A 72 18.22 6.53 9.40
N ILE A 73 17.25 7.44 9.49
CA ILE A 73 16.81 8.04 10.74
C ILE A 73 15.33 7.75 11.01
N THR A 74 14.95 7.71 12.28
CA THR A 74 13.55 7.59 12.71
C THR A 74 13.33 8.32 14.04
N VAL A 75 12.06 8.51 14.40
CA VAL A 75 11.68 9.07 15.70
C VAL A 75 11.80 7.97 16.76
N ARG A 76 12.43 8.23 17.92
CA ARG A 76 12.45 7.28 19.03
C ARG A 76 11.06 6.88 19.50
N ASP A 77 10.94 5.64 19.96
CA ASP A 77 9.67 5.09 20.46
C ASP A 77 9.17 5.75 21.77
N ASP A 78 10.04 6.45 22.50
CA ASP A 78 9.72 7.07 23.80
C ASP A 78 9.28 8.55 23.69
N VAL A 79 9.24 9.11 22.49
CA VAL A 79 8.87 10.51 22.26
C VAL A 79 7.39 10.71 22.53
N ASP A 80 7.09 11.56 23.52
CA ASP A 80 5.74 12.00 23.85
C ASP A 80 5.27 13.11 22.88
N LEU A 81 4.98 12.71 21.64
CA LEU A 81 4.35 13.52 20.61
C LEU A 81 3.39 12.65 19.78
N PRO A 82 2.32 13.21 19.21
CA PRO A 82 1.57 12.54 18.16
C PRO A 82 2.48 12.15 16.99
N VAL A 83 2.32 10.94 16.46
CA VAL A 83 3.20 10.35 15.43
C VAL A 83 3.43 11.31 14.25
N ILE A 84 2.35 11.84 13.68
CA ILE A 84 2.42 12.76 12.53
C ILE A 84 3.21 14.03 12.88
N ALA A 85 2.99 14.60 14.07
CA ALA A 85 3.70 15.80 14.51
C ALA A 85 5.19 15.52 14.74
N ALA A 86 5.53 14.37 15.31
CA ALA A 86 6.91 13.98 15.55
C ALA A 86 7.70 13.83 14.24
N TYR A 87 7.12 13.15 13.23
CA TYR A 87 7.78 12.98 11.94
C TYR A 87 7.84 14.26 11.11
N ARG A 88 6.80 15.10 11.13
CA ARG A 88 6.87 16.43 10.49
C ARG A 88 7.95 17.31 11.13
N LEU A 89 8.09 17.27 12.45
CA LEU A 89 9.16 17.98 13.14
C LEU A 89 10.54 17.41 12.81
N LEU A 90 10.68 16.08 12.76
CA LEU A 90 11.92 15.43 12.33
C LEU A 90 12.32 15.89 10.93
N ALA A 91 11.41 15.77 9.96
CA ALA A 91 11.64 16.16 8.57
C ALA A 91 12.00 17.65 8.42
N ALA A 92 11.43 18.53 9.26
CA ALA A 92 11.75 19.96 9.23
C ALA A 92 13.14 20.29 9.81
N ARG A 93 13.74 19.41 10.62
CA ARG A 93 14.99 19.69 11.34
C ARG A 93 16.20 18.92 10.84
N VAL A 94 16.00 17.76 10.22
CA VAL A 94 17.09 16.94 9.68
C VAL A 94 17.44 17.36 8.26
N ALA A 95 18.71 17.25 7.89
CA ALA A 95 19.15 17.53 6.54
C ALA A 95 18.56 16.51 5.55
N ALA A 96 18.17 16.98 4.36
CA ALA A 96 17.37 16.22 3.39
C ALA A 96 18.06 14.97 2.80
N HIS A 97 19.37 14.81 2.98
CA HIS A 97 20.11 13.63 2.52
C HIS A 97 19.96 12.43 3.47
N HIS A 98 19.35 12.60 4.64
CA HIS A 98 19.04 11.52 5.56
C HIS A 98 17.67 10.91 5.25
N PRO A 99 17.60 9.65 4.81
CA PRO A 99 16.32 8.99 4.60
C PRO A 99 15.58 8.78 5.93
N ILE A 100 14.26 8.92 5.89
CA ILE A 100 13.39 8.79 7.06
C ILE A 100 12.63 7.47 7.00
N LEU A 101 12.78 6.65 8.04
CA LEU A 101 11.92 5.50 8.30
C LEU A 101 10.73 5.93 9.15
N LEU A 102 9.53 5.82 8.60
CA LEU A 102 8.27 6.05 9.31
C LEU A 102 7.84 4.83 10.12
N LYS A 103 7.16 5.08 11.24
CA LYS A 103 6.50 4.08 12.08
C LYS A 103 5.04 4.45 12.23
N ASP A 104 4.15 3.47 12.25
CA ASP A 104 2.71 3.68 12.49
C ASP A 104 2.41 4.14 13.91
N VAL A 105 3.16 3.63 14.88
CA VAL A 105 3.04 3.96 16.31
C VAL A 105 4.41 4.16 16.96
N LEU A 106 4.47 4.91 18.06
CA LEU A 106 5.63 5.01 18.96
C LEU A 106 5.28 4.26 20.26
N ARG A 107 6.16 3.37 20.75
CA ARG A 107 5.81 2.36 21.79
C ARG A 107 5.28 2.93 23.12
N ASN A 108 5.55 4.19 23.46
CA ASN A 108 4.94 4.83 24.64
C ASN A 108 3.40 5.00 24.53
N GLN A 109 2.80 4.79 23.36
CA GLN A 109 1.35 4.87 23.13
C GLN A 109 0.66 3.49 23.13
N GLN A 110 1.39 2.40 23.35
CA GLN A 110 0.89 1.03 23.23
C GLN A 110 0.21 0.50 24.51
N SER A 111 0.35 1.19 25.64
CA SER A 111 0.00 0.68 26.98
C SER A 111 -1.50 0.58 27.30
N GLU A 112 -2.42 0.98 26.42
CA GLU A 112 -3.86 1.01 26.75
C GLU A 112 -4.77 0.13 25.87
N LEU A 113 -4.23 -0.69 24.96
CA LEU A 113 -5.05 -1.31 23.92
C LEU A 113 -4.92 -2.83 23.82
N SER A 114 -4.75 -3.51 24.96
CA SER A 114 -4.56 -4.96 25.06
C SER A 114 -5.74 -5.84 24.58
N ASN A 115 -6.73 -5.26 23.90
CA ASN A 115 -7.89 -5.97 23.34
C ASN A 115 -8.35 -5.45 21.95
N GLN A 116 -7.62 -4.57 21.26
CA GLN A 116 -8.13 -3.93 20.03
C GLN A 116 -7.61 -4.53 18.71
N GLN A 117 -8.48 -5.39 18.16
CA GLN A 117 -8.91 -5.53 16.76
C GLN A 117 -8.01 -4.89 15.67
N PHE A 118 -7.57 -5.72 14.72
CA PHE A 118 -6.89 -5.34 13.45
C PHE A 118 -7.41 -4.04 12.80
N LEU A 119 -8.71 -3.74 12.93
CA LEU A 119 -9.30 -2.48 12.44
C LEU A 119 -8.63 -1.22 13.03
N HIS A 120 -8.28 -1.22 14.31
CA HIS A 120 -7.60 -0.10 14.95
C HIS A 120 -6.18 0.07 14.39
N ALA A 121 -5.42 -1.02 14.27
CA ALA A 121 -4.08 -1.00 13.67
C ALA A 121 -4.15 -0.54 12.20
N LEU A 122 -5.11 -1.05 11.43
CA LEU A 122 -5.40 -0.65 10.05
C LEU A 122 -5.64 0.87 9.94
N LEU A 123 -6.55 1.42 10.75
CA LEU A 123 -6.89 2.84 10.72
C LEU A 123 -5.72 3.72 11.19
N THR A 124 -5.05 3.32 12.28
CA THR A 124 -3.93 4.07 12.86
C THR A 124 -2.74 4.12 11.90
N ALA A 125 -2.31 2.97 11.38
CA ALA A 125 -1.20 2.91 10.44
C ALA A 125 -1.52 3.64 9.13
N SER A 126 -2.73 3.46 8.59
CA SER A 126 -3.14 4.14 7.37
C SER A 126 -3.18 5.66 7.54
N THR A 127 -3.64 6.14 8.70
CA THR A 127 -3.69 7.58 9.00
C THR A 127 -2.28 8.14 9.21
N ASN A 128 -1.48 7.52 10.09
CA ASN A 128 -0.19 8.06 10.49
C ASN A 128 0.84 7.98 9.36
N ILE A 129 1.03 6.80 8.76
CA ILE A 129 2.00 6.63 7.67
C ILE A 129 1.45 7.26 6.38
N GLY A 130 0.18 7.01 6.05
CA GLY A 130 -0.39 7.48 4.79
C GLY A 130 -0.40 9.01 4.67
N SER A 131 -0.72 9.74 5.75
CA SER A 131 -0.66 11.20 5.73
C SER A 131 0.75 11.74 5.50
N LEU A 132 1.75 11.16 6.17
CA LEU A 132 3.15 11.54 6.02
C LEU A 132 3.67 11.26 4.60
N LEU A 133 3.31 10.11 4.01
CA LEU A 133 3.65 9.81 2.62
C LEU A 133 3.00 10.79 1.65
N CYS A 134 1.74 11.19 1.89
CA CYS A 134 1.06 12.22 1.10
C CYS A 134 1.71 13.61 1.24
N ASP A 135 2.35 13.90 2.38
CA ASP A 135 3.16 15.11 2.56
C ASP A 135 4.52 15.03 1.84
N GLY A 136 4.87 13.88 1.24
CA GLY A 136 6.18 13.62 0.65
C GLY A 136 7.27 13.29 1.67
N ILE A 137 6.89 12.87 2.88
CA ILE A 137 7.81 12.49 3.97
C ILE A 137 7.86 10.97 4.07
N GLY A 138 9.07 10.40 4.07
CA GLY A 138 9.32 8.98 4.33
C GLY A 138 9.90 8.23 3.14
N ASP A 139 11.04 7.58 3.38
CA ASP A 139 11.77 6.75 2.42
C ASP A 139 11.62 5.25 2.73
N ALA A 140 11.13 4.94 3.93
CA ALA A 140 10.83 3.61 4.38
C ALA A 140 9.70 3.63 5.41
N ILE A 141 9.04 2.49 5.59
CA ILE A 141 7.95 2.34 6.56
C ILE A 141 8.12 1.07 7.39
N LEU A 142 7.65 1.12 8.63
CA LEU A 142 7.53 0.00 9.55
C LEU A 142 6.13 0.04 10.20
N VAL A 143 5.34 -1.00 9.96
CA VAL A 143 4.07 -1.22 10.67
C VAL A 143 4.34 -2.17 11.84
N GLN A 144 4.22 -1.65 13.06
CA GLN A 144 4.51 -2.35 14.31
C GLN A 144 3.33 -2.33 15.31
N GLY A 145 2.22 -1.69 14.98
CA GLY A 145 0.97 -1.75 15.75
C GLY A 145 0.11 -2.99 15.46
N GLU A 146 0.46 -3.80 14.46
CA GLU A 146 -0.20 -5.07 14.13
C GLU A 146 0.71 -6.26 14.47
N GLU A 147 0.26 -7.16 15.33
CA GLU A 147 1.05 -8.28 15.86
C GLU A 147 1.20 -9.44 14.88
N ALA A 148 0.21 -9.64 13.98
CA ALA A 148 0.26 -10.71 13.00
C ALA A 148 1.19 -10.28 11.84
N PRO A 149 2.37 -10.91 11.67
CA PRO A 149 3.38 -10.43 10.72
C PRO A 149 2.90 -10.35 9.27
N GLY A 150 2.07 -11.32 8.85
CA GLY A 150 1.47 -11.32 7.53
C GLY A 150 0.45 -10.19 7.34
N GLN A 151 -0.32 -9.84 8.37
CA GLN A 151 -1.26 -8.72 8.30
C GLN A 151 -0.54 -7.38 8.32
N ALA A 152 0.49 -7.22 9.16
CA ALA A 152 1.33 -6.03 9.24
C ALA A 152 2.03 -5.72 7.90
N LEU A 153 2.58 -6.76 7.25
CA LEU A 153 3.14 -6.63 5.92
C LEU A 153 2.06 -6.19 4.90
N ARG A 154 0.79 -6.63 5.09
CA ARG A 154 -0.31 -6.42 4.12
C ARG A 154 -0.73 -4.99 4.15
N LEU A 155 -0.89 -4.54 5.37
CA LEU A 155 -1.13 -3.18 5.72
C LEU A 155 -0.03 -2.27 5.15
N SER A 156 1.24 -2.61 5.35
CA SER A 156 2.37 -1.82 4.83
C SER A 156 2.27 -1.57 3.31
N TYR A 157 2.16 -2.64 2.51
CA TYR A 157 2.05 -2.50 1.05
C TYR A 157 0.75 -1.84 0.60
N ASN A 158 -0.38 -2.12 1.27
CA ASN A 158 -1.66 -1.47 0.99
C ASN A 158 -1.58 0.04 1.21
N ILE A 159 -0.91 0.50 2.28
CA ILE A 159 -0.70 1.92 2.55
C ILE A 159 0.15 2.55 1.45
N LEU A 160 1.26 1.90 1.04
CA LEU A 160 2.11 2.42 -0.03
C LEU A 160 1.34 2.57 -1.36
N GLN A 161 0.48 1.60 -1.70
CA GLN A 161 -0.35 1.67 -2.90
C GLN A 161 -1.44 2.73 -2.80
N ALA A 162 -2.11 2.84 -1.65
CA ALA A 162 -3.14 3.85 -1.43
C ALA A 162 -2.57 5.28 -1.49
N ALA A 163 -1.34 5.48 -0.98
CA ALA A 163 -0.60 6.73 -1.10
C ALA A 163 0.02 6.97 -2.49
N GLY A 164 -0.09 6.02 -3.42
CA GLY A 164 0.48 6.12 -4.77
C GLY A 164 2.01 6.00 -4.83
N THR A 165 2.67 5.66 -3.72
CA THR A 165 4.14 5.56 -3.62
C THR A 165 4.70 4.25 -4.16
N ARG A 166 3.89 3.18 -4.19
CA ARG A 166 4.30 1.88 -4.75
C ARG A 166 3.11 1.09 -5.25
N ILE A 167 3.18 0.63 -6.51
CA ILE A 167 2.16 -0.24 -7.10
C ILE A 167 2.62 -1.70 -6.98
N PHE A 168 1.81 -2.54 -6.33
CA PHE A 168 2.17 -3.95 -6.11
C PHE A 168 1.09 -4.94 -6.56
N LYS A 169 -0.17 -4.50 -6.72
CA LYS A 169 -1.29 -5.31 -7.20
C LYS A 169 -2.18 -4.49 -8.13
N THR A 170 -3.13 -5.16 -8.77
CA THR A 170 -4.22 -4.50 -9.49
C THR A 170 -4.97 -3.57 -8.54
N ASP A 171 -5.26 -2.35 -9.00
CA ASP A 171 -5.98 -1.35 -8.23
C ASP A 171 -7.44 -1.25 -8.68
N TYR A 172 -8.36 -1.08 -7.73
CA TYR A 172 -9.80 -1.11 -8.01
C TYR A 172 -10.47 0.14 -7.44
N VAL A 173 -11.06 0.92 -8.34
CA VAL A 173 -11.87 2.09 -7.98
C VAL A 173 -13.33 1.71 -8.13
N ALA A 174 -14.08 1.65 -7.04
CA ALA A 174 -15.50 1.30 -7.09
C ALA A 174 -16.35 2.41 -6.46
N CYS A 175 -17.51 2.70 -7.07
CA CYS A 175 -18.46 3.60 -6.43
C CYS A 175 -19.04 2.95 -5.15
N PRO A 176 -19.50 3.73 -4.16
CA PRO A 176 -20.07 3.18 -2.92
C PRO A 176 -21.41 2.45 -3.11
N SER A 177 -21.90 2.32 -4.36
CA SER A 177 -23.28 2.00 -4.76
C SER A 177 -24.30 3.07 -4.38
N CYS A 178 -25.38 3.18 -5.16
CA CYS A 178 -26.51 4.08 -4.89
C CYS A 178 -27.79 3.57 -5.57
N GLY A 179 -28.91 4.28 -5.44
CA GLY A 179 -30.18 3.90 -6.09
C GLY A 179 -30.18 3.90 -7.63
N ARG A 180 -29.08 4.35 -8.26
CA ARG A 180 -28.89 4.31 -9.72
C ARG A 180 -28.10 3.09 -10.20
N THR A 181 -27.58 2.28 -9.28
CA THR A 181 -26.76 1.12 -9.61
C THR A 181 -27.59 0.09 -10.39
N LEU A 182 -27.08 -0.34 -11.54
CA LEU A 182 -27.80 -1.17 -12.51
C LEU A 182 -27.49 -2.67 -12.45
N PHE A 183 -26.56 -3.08 -11.59
CA PHE A 183 -26.13 -4.46 -11.38
C PHE A 183 -25.66 -4.66 -9.94
N ASN A 184 -25.50 -5.89 -9.47
CA ASN A 184 -24.95 -6.12 -8.13
C ASN A 184 -23.46 -5.78 -8.11
N LEU A 185 -23.13 -4.62 -7.55
CA LEU A 185 -21.77 -4.07 -7.57
C LEU A 185 -20.78 -4.95 -6.81
N GLN A 186 -21.20 -5.50 -5.68
CA GLN A 186 -20.37 -6.32 -4.80
C GLN A 186 -19.97 -7.62 -5.48
N THR A 187 -20.94 -8.38 -6.00
CA THR A 187 -20.67 -9.66 -6.67
C THR A 187 -19.92 -9.46 -7.98
N THR A 188 -20.23 -8.40 -8.73
CA THR A 188 -19.53 -8.09 -9.98
C THR A 188 -18.09 -7.65 -9.73
N THR A 189 -17.85 -6.82 -8.73
CA THR A 189 -16.48 -6.43 -8.33
C THR A 189 -15.68 -7.66 -7.89
N ALA A 190 -16.29 -8.61 -7.18
CA ALA A 190 -15.62 -9.86 -6.81
C ALA A 190 -15.23 -10.69 -8.04
N ARG A 191 -16.14 -10.86 -9.02
CA ARG A 191 -15.86 -11.55 -10.29
C ARG A 191 -14.75 -10.88 -11.09
N ILE A 192 -14.76 -9.55 -11.15
CA ILE A 192 -13.69 -8.78 -11.82
C ILE A 192 -12.37 -8.99 -11.09
N LYS A 193 -12.34 -8.92 -9.75
CA LYS A 193 -11.14 -9.15 -8.94
C LYS A 193 -10.56 -10.55 -9.13
N GLU A 194 -11.41 -11.57 -9.11
CA GLU A 194 -11.01 -12.96 -9.39
C GLU A 194 -10.35 -13.07 -10.77
N ALA A 195 -10.96 -12.45 -11.78
CA ALA A 195 -10.47 -12.46 -13.16
C ALA A 195 -9.19 -11.63 -13.40
N THR A 196 -8.89 -10.62 -12.58
CA THR A 196 -7.89 -9.59 -12.93
C THR A 196 -6.88 -9.26 -11.83
N SER A 197 -6.98 -9.83 -10.62
CA SER A 197 -6.12 -9.48 -9.48
C SER A 197 -4.60 -9.57 -9.71
N HIS A 198 -4.17 -10.46 -10.60
CA HIS A 198 -2.78 -10.68 -10.99
C HIS A 198 -2.18 -9.56 -11.87
N LEU A 199 -2.98 -8.62 -12.38
CA LEU A 199 -2.56 -7.55 -13.29
C LEU A 199 -1.94 -6.36 -12.57
N LYS A 200 -0.74 -6.55 -12.00
CA LYS A 200 0.03 -5.48 -11.36
C LYS A 200 0.20 -4.27 -12.29
N GLY A 201 -0.07 -3.08 -11.77
CA GLY A 201 0.02 -1.84 -12.56
C GLY A 201 -1.23 -1.47 -13.34
N VAL A 202 -2.28 -2.29 -13.29
CA VAL A 202 -3.57 -1.99 -13.94
C VAL A 202 -4.57 -1.44 -12.92
N LYS A 203 -5.17 -0.30 -13.24
CA LYS A 203 -6.24 0.31 -12.46
C LYS A 203 -7.59 0.11 -13.15
N ILE A 204 -8.52 -0.55 -12.48
CA ILE A 204 -9.83 -0.92 -13.02
C ILE A 204 -10.92 -0.23 -12.20
N ALA A 205 -11.75 0.57 -12.87
CA ALA A 205 -12.90 1.19 -12.26
C ALA A 205 -14.17 0.35 -12.46
N VAL A 206 -14.98 0.17 -11.41
CA VAL A 206 -16.25 -0.55 -11.44
C VAL A 206 -17.36 0.38 -10.97
N MET A 207 -18.21 0.81 -11.90
CA MET A 207 -19.20 1.87 -11.69
C MET A 207 -20.61 1.35 -11.92
N GLY A 208 -21.47 1.52 -10.92
CA GLY A 208 -22.85 1.03 -10.96
C GLY A 208 -23.74 1.69 -12.03
N CYS A 209 -23.41 2.89 -12.51
CA CYS A 209 -24.22 3.62 -13.49
C CYS A 209 -23.37 4.53 -14.39
N ILE A 210 -23.91 4.87 -15.56
CA ILE A 210 -23.28 5.77 -16.52
C ILE A 210 -23.27 7.25 -16.10
N VAL A 211 -24.11 7.64 -15.13
CA VAL A 211 -24.35 9.06 -14.86
C VAL A 211 -23.14 9.72 -14.20
N ASN A 212 -22.73 9.23 -13.03
CA ASN A 212 -21.52 9.72 -12.36
C ASN A 212 -20.33 8.79 -12.61
N GLY A 213 -20.57 7.57 -13.09
CA GLY A 213 -19.54 6.55 -13.27
C GLY A 213 -18.30 7.06 -13.97
N PRO A 214 -18.39 7.59 -15.21
CA PRO A 214 -17.22 8.10 -15.94
C PRO A 214 -16.44 9.22 -15.23
N GLY A 215 -17.11 10.03 -14.40
CA GLY A 215 -16.46 11.06 -13.59
C GLY A 215 -15.74 10.49 -12.35
N GLU A 216 -16.32 9.45 -11.73
CA GLU A 216 -15.80 8.76 -10.54
C GLU A 216 -14.65 7.78 -10.86
N MET A 217 -14.40 7.47 -12.13
CA MET A 217 -13.32 6.58 -12.58
C MET A 217 -11.90 7.11 -12.32
N ALA A 218 -11.75 8.35 -11.87
CA ALA A 218 -10.45 8.99 -11.59
C ALA A 218 -9.47 8.86 -12.79
N ASP A 219 -8.33 8.23 -12.58
CA ASP A 219 -7.25 7.92 -13.51
C ASP A 219 -7.20 6.42 -13.86
N ALA A 220 -8.32 5.70 -13.75
CA ALA A 220 -8.38 4.29 -14.09
C ALA A 220 -8.06 4.03 -15.58
N ASP A 221 -7.32 2.96 -15.83
CA ASP A 221 -6.96 2.50 -17.17
C ASP A 221 -8.18 1.95 -17.91
N PHE A 222 -9.02 1.20 -17.20
CA PHE A 222 -10.18 0.53 -17.75
C PHE A 222 -11.40 0.77 -16.87
N GLY A 223 -12.58 0.86 -17.48
CA GLY A 223 -13.85 0.99 -16.76
C GLY A 223 -14.84 -0.09 -17.11
N TYR A 224 -15.52 -0.60 -16.10
CA TYR A 224 -16.71 -1.44 -16.18
C TYR A 224 -17.90 -0.63 -15.65
N VAL A 225 -18.77 -0.15 -16.54
CA VAL A 225 -19.81 0.83 -16.18
C VAL A 225 -21.20 0.31 -16.56
N GLY A 226 -22.15 0.37 -15.63
CA GLY A 226 -23.55 0.05 -15.90
C GLY A 226 -24.16 1.04 -16.91
N GLY A 227 -24.47 0.57 -18.12
CA GLY A 227 -25.05 1.40 -19.18
C GLY A 227 -26.59 1.39 -19.16
N ALA A 228 -27.18 0.21 -18.98
CA ALA A 228 -28.61 -0.02 -18.82
C ALA A 228 -28.83 -1.32 -18.00
N PRO A 229 -30.05 -1.64 -17.55
CA PRO A 229 -30.30 -2.91 -16.86
C PRO A 229 -29.80 -4.12 -17.67
N GLY A 230 -28.93 -4.93 -17.05
CA GLY A 230 -28.29 -6.10 -17.69
C GLY A 230 -27.26 -5.77 -18.78
N LYS A 231 -26.85 -4.49 -18.92
CA LYS A 231 -25.98 -3.99 -19.98
C LYS A 231 -24.83 -3.16 -19.43
N ILE A 232 -23.62 -3.48 -19.90
CA ILE A 232 -22.36 -2.87 -19.47
C ILE A 232 -21.69 -2.17 -20.64
N ASN A 233 -21.11 -1.01 -20.34
CA ASN A 233 -20.21 -0.30 -21.23
C ASN A 233 -18.78 -0.43 -20.68
N LEU A 234 -17.83 -0.71 -21.57
CA LEU A 234 -16.42 -0.78 -21.22
C LEU A 234 -15.70 0.47 -21.72
N TYR A 235 -14.76 0.94 -20.90
CA TYR A 235 -14.03 2.17 -21.09
C TYR A 235 -12.52 1.91 -21.11
N VAL A 236 -11.80 2.75 -21.87
CA VAL A 236 -10.34 2.91 -21.80
C VAL A 236 -10.08 4.35 -21.40
N GLY A 237 -9.44 4.55 -20.25
CA GLY A 237 -9.46 5.84 -19.56
C GLY A 237 -10.91 6.32 -19.37
N LYS A 238 -11.21 7.52 -19.85
CA LYS A 238 -12.57 8.10 -19.79
C LYS A 238 -13.41 7.89 -21.06
N THR A 239 -12.88 7.16 -22.05
CA THR A 239 -13.53 6.96 -23.35
C THR A 239 -14.26 5.63 -23.39
N ALA A 240 -15.56 5.65 -23.66
CA ALA A 240 -16.34 4.43 -23.87
C ALA A 240 -15.98 3.80 -25.23
N VAL A 241 -15.60 2.53 -25.23
CA VAL A 241 -15.10 1.82 -26.43
C VAL A 241 -15.95 0.61 -26.82
N LYS A 242 -16.61 -0.04 -25.85
CA LYS A 242 -17.53 -1.15 -26.11
C LYS A 242 -18.84 -0.89 -25.38
N PHE A 243 -19.97 -1.01 -26.07
CA PHE A 243 -21.28 -0.58 -25.56
C PHE A 243 -22.28 -1.74 -25.48
N ASN A 244 -23.21 -1.66 -24.52
CA ASN A 244 -24.36 -2.55 -24.39
C ASN A 244 -24.00 -4.05 -24.33
N ILE A 245 -22.87 -4.37 -23.72
CA ILE A 245 -22.42 -5.74 -23.54
C ILE A 245 -23.33 -6.41 -22.49
N PRO A 246 -23.89 -7.61 -22.76
CA PRO A 246 -24.61 -8.37 -21.74
C PRO A 246 -23.76 -8.55 -20.48
N GLU A 247 -24.31 -8.27 -19.30
CA GLU A 247 -23.58 -8.33 -18.01
C GLU A 247 -22.88 -9.68 -17.78
N ALA A 248 -23.51 -10.79 -18.21
CA ALA A 248 -22.95 -12.13 -18.10
C ALA A 248 -21.60 -12.30 -18.82
N GLU A 249 -21.44 -11.65 -19.97
CA GLU A 249 -20.24 -11.74 -20.83
C GLU A 249 -19.23 -10.63 -20.53
N ALA A 250 -19.65 -9.55 -19.86
CA ALA A 250 -18.89 -8.32 -19.74
C ALA A 250 -17.53 -8.48 -19.05
N VAL A 251 -17.40 -9.41 -18.10
CA VAL A 251 -16.10 -9.69 -17.44
C VAL A 251 -15.10 -10.29 -18.43
N GLY A 252 -15.52 -11.25 -19.27
CA GLY A 252 -14.65 -11.79 -20.32
C GLY A 252 -14.27 -10.73 -21.34
N ARG A 253 -15.23 -9.89 -21.75
CA ARG A 253 -14.97 -8.77 -22.68
C ARG A 253 -14.04 -7.70 -22.11
N LEU A 254 -14.02 -7.53 -20.78
CA LEU A 254 -13.04 -6.69 -20.10
C LEU A 254 -11.64 -7.30 -20.18
N GLN A 255 -11.48 -8.62 -19.98
CA GLN A 255 -10.18 -9.28 -20.15
C GLN A 255 -9.65 -9.10 -21.59
N ASP A 256 -10.51 -9.30 -22.59
CA ASP A 256 -10.14 -9.11 -23.99
C ASP A 256 -9.71 -7.67 -24.27
N LEU A 257 -10.43 -6.69 -23.72
CA LEU A 257 -10.07 -5.29 -23.84
C LEU A 257 -8.70 -4.99 -23.22
N ILE A 258 -8.39 -5.58 -22.06
CA ILE A 258 -7.09 -5.43 -21.40
C ILE A 258 -5.98 -6.08 -22.26
N ARG A 259 -6.24 -7.25 -22.87
CA ARG A 259 -5.31 -7.92 -23.81
C ARG A 259 -5.05 -7.06 -25.04
N GLU A 260 -6.10 -6.51 -25.65
CA GLU A 260 -6.02 -5.61 -26.81
C GLU A 260 -5.11 -4.39 -26.56
N HIS A 261 -5.02 -3.93 -25.30
CA HIS A 261 -4.20 -2.80 -24.90
C HIS A 261 -2.82 -3.20 -24.32
N GLY A 262 -2.43 -4.46 -24.44
CA GLY A 262 -1.10 -4.95 -24.02
C GLY A 262 -0.86 -4.90 -22.50
N LYS A 263 -1.92 -4.78 -21.69
CA LYS A 263 -1.84 -4.75 -20.22
C LYS A 263 -2.18 -6.08 -19.56
N TRP A 264 -2.46 -7.11 -20.36
CA TRP A 264 -2.73 -8.45 -19.87
C TRP A 264 -1.43 -9.21 -19.62
N ILE A 265 -1.36 -9.87 -18.48
CA ILE A 265 -0.28 -10.78 -18.10
C ILE A 265 -0.96 -12.08 -17.73
N GLU A 266 -0.49 -13.22 -18.24
CA GLU A 266 -1.10 -14.49 -17.86
C GLU A 266 -0.88 -14.76 -16.36
N PRO A 267 -1.91 -15.23 -15.64
CA PRO A 267 -1.77 -15.53 -14.22
C PRO A 267 -0.70 -16.60 -14.02
N ALA A 268 0.13 -16.42 -12.99
CA ALA A 268 1.09 -17.45 -12.61
C ALA A 268 0.33 -18.77 -12.32
N PRO A 269 0.90 -19.93 -12.69
CA PRO A 269 0.28 -21.21 -12.37
C PRO A 269 0.00 -21.29 -10.87
N ALA A 270 -1.23 -21.67 -10.50
CA ALA A 270 -1.67 -21.69 -9.12
C ALA A 270 -0.71 -22.52 -8.27
N VAL A 271 0.10 -21.83 -7.44
CA VAL A 271 0.78 -22.46 -6.33
C VAL A 271 -0.32 -22.70 -5.30
N ALA A 272 -0.56 -23.96 -4.93
CA ALA A 272 -1.62 -24.31 -3.98
C ALA A 272 -1.49 -23.43 -2.71
N GLU A 273 -2.38 -22.47 -2.56
CA GLU A 273 -2.49 -21.67 -1.35
C GLU A 273 -3.11 -22.55 -0.26
N GLU A 274 -2.33 -22.90 0.77
CA GLU A 274 -2.92 -23.36 2.02
C GLU A 274 -3.75 -22.22 2.62
N PRO A 275 -4.93 -22.52 3.20
CA PRO A 275 -5.83 -21.50 3.70
C PRO A 275 -5.12 -20.63 4.73
N VAL A 276 -5.19 -19.32 4.52
CA VAL A 276 -4.76 -18.32 5.50
C VAL A 276 -5.65 -18.51 6.73
N LEU A 277 -5.09 -19.18 7.75
CA LEU A 277 -5.73 -19.36 9.05
C LEU A 277 -6.07 -17.99 9.63
N SER A 278 -7.35 -17.87 10.00
CA SER A 278 -7.95 -16.78 10.79
C SER A 278 -7.16 -16.46 12.06
#